data_AF-A0A5S3QSG5-F1
#
_entry.id   AF-A0A5S3QSG5-F1
#
_cell.length_a   1.000
_cell.length_b   1.000
_cell.length_c   1.000
_cell.angle_alpha   90.00
_cell.angle_beta   90.00
_cell.angle_gamma   90.00
#
_symmetry.space_group_name_H-M   'P 1'
#
loop_
_entity.id
_entity.type
_entity.pdbx_description
1 polymer ?
#
loop_
_entity_poly.entity_id
_entity_poly.type
_entity_poly.pdbx_seq_one_letter_code
_entity_poly.pdbx_strand_id
1 'polypeptide(L)'
;MELQRSGINVKSYNQEYTRFCGYLKDCKVCPLQQQCMRKPPIKTGRQVQFKSDESRKKISYIDKMKVKIDSPIGRRQYSKRLGCIEPVFGNITVNKGMNKLTLRGQVKVNAQWQLYCLVHNIEKLRERV
;
A
#
# COMPACT_ATOMS: atom_id res chain seq x y z
N MET A 1 -12.35 -17.44 10.62
CA MET A 1 -13.34 -16.59 11.32
C MET A 1 -14.10 -15.83 10.27
N GLU A 2 -15.30 -16.27 9.95
CA GLU A 2 -16.15 -15.65 8.94
C GLU A 2 -16.99 -14.53 9.59
N LEU A 3 -17.16 -13.43 8.87
CA LEU A 3 -17.98 -12.30 9.29
C LEU A 3 -19.28 -12.32 8.48
N GLN A 4 -20.42 -12.45 9.15
CA GLN A 4 -21.72 -12.43 8.49
C GLN A 4 -22.23 -11.01 8.38
N ARG A 5 -22.84 -10.65 7.24
CA ARG A 5 -23.50 -9.35 7.07
C ARG A 5 -24.70 -9.27 8.03
N SER A 6 -24.67 -8.29 8.93
CA SER A 6 -25.82 -7.96 9.77
C SER A 6 -26.85 -7.28 8.86
N GLY A 7 -28.02 -7.89 8.68
CA GLY A 7 -28.92 -7.64 7.53
C GLY A 7 -29.15 -6.18 7.13
N ILE A 8 -29.36 -5.26 8.08
CA ILE A 8 -29.73 -3.88 7.80
C ILE A 8 -28.49 -2.97 7.80
N ASN A 9 -28.33 -2.17 6.74
CA ASN A 9 -27.31 -1.13 6.69
C ASN A 9 -27.62 -0.04 7.71
N VAL A 10 -26.60 0.41 8.44
CA VAL A 10 -26.70 1.44 9.46
C VAL A 10 -26.53 2.80 8.79
N LYS A 11 -27.48 3.73 8.97
CA LYS A 11 -27.38 5.11 8.49
C LYS A 11 -26.97 6.02 9.65
N SER A 12 -25.91 6.80 9.46
CA SER A 12 -25.42 7.76 10.46
C SER A 12 -24.83 8.98 9.74
N TYR A 13 -25.20 10.20 10.15
CA TYR A 13 -24.69 11.46 9.60
C TYR A 13 -24.62 11.51 8.05
N ASN A 14 -25.74 11.17 7.39
CA ASN A 14 -25.86 11.11 5.92
C ASN A 14 -24.93 10.11 5.21
N GLN A 15 -24.40 9.13 5.95
CA GLN A 15 -23.54 8.07 5.43
C GLN A 15 -24.15 6.72 5.77
N GLU A 16 -24.05 5.79 4.83
CA GLU A 16 -24.54 4.43 4.98
C GLU A 16 -23.37 3.49 5.29
N TYR A 17 -23.60 2.50 6.16
CA TYR A 17 -22.60 1.57 6.64
C TYR A 17 -23.15 0.15 6.55
N THR A 18 -22.37 -0.75 5.97
CA THR A 18 -22.64 -2.18 6.05
C THR A 18 -21.98 -2.74 7.30
N ARG A 19 -22.79 -3.28 8.21
CA ARG A 19 -22.32 -3.92 9.44
C ARG A 19 -22.11 -5.42 9.20
N PHE A 20 -21.01 -5.93 9.71
CA PHE A 20 -20.73 -7.35 9.76
C PHE A 20 -20.51 -7.78 11.21
N CYS A 21 -21.01 -8.95 11.55
CA CYS A 21 -20.94 -9.54 12.88
C CYS A 21 -20.32 -10.93 12.76
N GLY A 22 -19.29 -11.19 13.56
CA GLY A 22 -18.75 -12.54 13.74
C GLY A 22 -19.68 -13.38 14.61
N TYR A 23 -19.66 -14.69 14.40
CA TYR A 23 -20.43 -15.61 15.23
C TYR A 23 -19.92 -15.60 16.67
N LEU A 24 -20.86 -15.57 17.63
CA LEU A 24 -20.54 -15.52 19.05
C LEU A 24 -19.75 -16.75 19.50
N LYS A 25 -20.11 -17.93 18.98
CA LYS A 25 -19.45 -19.21 19.30
C LYS A 25 -17.97 -19.15 18.92
N ASP A 26 -17.68 -18.71 17.71
CA ASP A 26 -16.31 -18.60 17.18
C ASP A 26 -15.48 -17.55 17.93
N CYS A 27 -16.10 -16.42 18.29
CA CYS A 27 -15.40 -15.35 18.99
C CYS A 27 -15.06 -15.71 20.44
N LYS A 28 -15.82 -16.61 21.09
CA LYS A 28 -15.56 -17.05 22.47
C LYS A 28 -14.35 -17.96 22.61
N VAL A 29 -14.09 -18.80 21.61
CA VAL A 29 -12.99 -19.77 21.61
C VAL A 29 -11.78 -19.29 20.78
N CYS A 30 -11.80 -18.03 20.34
CA CYS A 30 -10.77 -17.52 19.43
C CYS A 30 -9.45 -17.24 20.17
N PRO A 31 -8.31 -17.81 19.74
CA PRO A 31 -7.01 -17.53 20.36
C PRO A 31 -6.56 -16.07 20.19
N LEU A 32 -7.07 -15.36 19.18
CA LEU A 32 -6.75 -13.95 18.90
C LEU A 32 -7.72 -12.97 19.58
N GLN A 33 -8.59 -13.43 20.48
CA GLN A 33 -9.64 -12.61 21.10
C GLN A 33 -9.10 -11.33 21.74
N GLN A 34 -7.99 -11.40 22.48
CA GLN A 34 -7.42 -10.24 23.19
C GLN A 34 -6.85 -9.18 22.23
N GLN A 35 -6.34 -9.60 21.06
CA GLN A 35 -5.88 -8.69 20.01
C GLN A 35 -7.05 -8.10 19.22
N CYS A 36 -8.13 -8.87 19.11
CA CYS A 36 -9.30 -8.57 18.30
C CYS A 36 -10.27 -7.61 19.01
N MET A 37 -10.56 -7.84 20.30
CA MET A 37 -11.57 -7.09 21.06
C MET A 37 -11.04 -6.71 22.44
N ARG A 38 -11.32 -5.48 22.87
CA ARG A 38 -10.92 -4.98 24.21
C ARG A 38 -11.62 -5.70 25.37
N LYS A 39 -12.80 -6.27 25.14
CA LYS A 39 -13.61 -6.98 26.15
C LYS A 39 -14.07 -8.32 25.59
N PRO A 40 -14.27 -9.34 26.45
CA PRO A 40 -14.79 -10.62 26.01
C PRO A 40 -16.21 -10.51 25.43
N PRO A 41 -16.54 -11.32 24.41
CA PRO A 41 -17.82 -11.24 23.73
C PRO A 41 -18.93 -11.85 24.61
N ILE A 42 -19.90 -11.03 25.00
CA ILE A 42 -20.99 -11.42 25.91
C ILE A 42 -22.22 -11.85 25.10
N LYS A 43 -22.84 -10.89 24.39
CA LYS A 43 -24.10 -11.09 23.64
C LYS A 43 -23.89 -11.17 22.12
N THR A 44 -22.88 -10.47 21.60
CA THR A 44 -22.56 -10.44 20.17
C THR A 44 -21.06 -10.67 19.98
N GLY A 45 -20.68 -11.33 18.88
CA GLY A 45 -19.28 -11.43 18.46
C GLY A 45 -18.72 -10.09 17.96
N ARG A 46 -17.55 -10.15 17.30
CA ARG A 46 -16.89 -8.96 16.73
C ARG A 46 -17.83 -8.25 15.76
N GLN A 47 -18.03 -6.95 15.95
CA GLN A 47 -18.76 -6.12 15.00
C GLN A 47 -17.78 -5.23 14.24
N VAL A 48 -17.87 -5.24 12.92
CA VAL A 48 -17.07 -4.38 12.03
C VAL A 48 -18.04 -3.62 11.13
N GLN A 49 -17.80 -2.34 10.95
CA GLN A 49 -18.63 -1.48 10.10
C GLN A 49 -17.79 -0.96 8.95
N PHE A 50 -18.26 -1.17 7.73
CA PHE A 50 -17.64 -0.61 6.54
C PHE A 50 -18.57 0.45 5.96
N LYS A 51 -18.07 1.67 5.84
CA LYS A 51 -18.76 2.74 5.13
C LYS A 51 -19.08 2.29 3.70
N SER A 52 -20.34 2.30 3.30
CA SER A 52 -20.76 2.11 1.92
C SER A 52 -20.56 3.42 1.18
N ASP A 53 -19.29 3.70 0.87
CA ASP A 53 -18.91 4.88 0.14
C ASP A 53 -18.92 4.56 -1.36
N GLU A 54 -19.76 5.24 -2.14
CA GLU A 54 -19.78 5.06 -3.59
C GLU A 54 -18.44 5.40 -4.24
N SER A 55 -17.63 6.24 -3.60
CA SER A 55 -16.26 6.52 -4.05
C SER A 55 -15.36 5.29 -4.05
N ARG A 56 -15.63 4.26 -3.23
CA ARG A 56 -14.89 2.97 -3.27
C ARG A 56 -15.26 2.10 -4.46
N LYS A 57 -16.36 2.38 -5.17
CA LYS A 57 -16.68 1.71 -6.45
C LYS A 57 -15.74 2.19 -7.57
N LYS A 58 -15.12 3.37 -7.43
CA LYS A 58 -14.13 3.86 -8.40
C LYS A 58 -12.80 3.17 -8.13
N ILE A 59 -12.43 2.26 -9.02
CA ILE A 59 -11.13 1.57 -8.99
C ILE A 59 -10.02 2.63 -9.10
N SER A 60 -9.24 2.79 -8.03
CA SER A 60 -8.09 3.69 -8.01
C SER A 60 -7.03 3.23 -9.04
N TYR A 61 -6.24 4.16 -9.54
CA TYR A 61 -5.04 3.81 -10.35
C TYR A 61 -4.13 2.83 -9.62
N ILE A 62 -4.07 2.91 -8.29
CA ILE A 62 -3.32 1.97 -7.45
C ILE A 62 -3.91 0.56 -7.58
N ASP A 63 -5.23 0.41 -7.52
CA ASP A 63 -5.88 -0.89 -7.60
C ASP A 63 -5.75 -1.51 -9.00
N LYS A 64 -5.82 -0.68 -10.05
CA LYS A 64 -5.49 -1.12 -11.42
C LYS A 64 -4.05 -1.62 -11.53
N MET A 65 -3.11 -0.93 -10.90
CA MET A 65 -1.70 -1.34 -10.89
C MET A 65 -1.46 -2.62 -10.10
N LYS A 66 -2.14 -2.83 -8.97
CA LYS A 66 -2.07 -4.09 -8.21
C LYS A 66 -2.48 -5.27 -9.09
N VAL A 67 -3.64 -5.19 -9.73
CA VAL A 67 -4.12 -6.24 -10.64
C VAL A 67 -3.12 -6.53 -11.75
N LYS A 68 -2.54 -5.47 -12.35
CA LYS A 68 -1.51 -5.62 -13.39
C LYS A 68 -0.26 -6.33 -12.88
N ILE A 69 0.26 -5.94 -11.71
CA ILE A 69 1.47 -6.50 -11.10
C ILE A 69 1.23 -7.95 -10.65
N ASP A 70 0.05 -8.27 -10.14
CA ASP A 70 -0.27 -9.60 -9.61
C ASP A 70 -0.49 -10.67 -10.68
N SER A 71 -0.69 -10.28 -11.95
CA SER A 71 -0.71 -11.22 -13.06
C SER A 71 0.63 -11.99 -13.19
N PRO A 72 0.65 -13.25 -13.67
CA PRO A 72 1.90 -14.01 -13.82
C PRO A 72 2.95 -13.29 -14.69
N ILE A 73 2.50 -12.65 -15.78
CA ILE A 73 3.34 -11.85 -16.67
C ILE A 73 3.83 -10.59 -15.94
N GLY A 74 2.94 -9.90 -15.22
CA GLY A 74 3.26 -8.72 -14.42
C GLY A 74 4.30 -9.02 -13.35
N ARG A 75 4.17 -10.12 -12.61
CA ARG A 75 5.14 -10.54 -11.59
C ARG A 75 6.51 -10.80 -12.21
N ARG A 76 6.57 -11.52 -13.33
CA ARG A 76 7.82 -11.80 -14.06
C ARG A 76 8.49 -10.53 -14.58
N GLN A 77 7.72 -9.53 -15.03
CA GLN A 77 8.28 -8.25 -15.46
C GLN A 77 8.72 -7.39 -14.27
N TYR A 78 7.91 -7.35 -13.22
CA TYR A 78 8.17 -6.54 -12.04
C TYR A 78 9.41 -7.01 -11.27
N SER A 79 9.66 -8.33 -11.21
CA SER A 79 10.86 -8.89 -10.57
C SER A 79 12.16 -8.39 -11.19
N LYS A 80 12.17 -8.05 -12.49
CA LYS A 80 13.34 -7.49 -13.18
C LYS A 80 13.69 -6.07 -12.73
N ARG A 81 12.75 -5.33 -12.10
CA ARG A 81 13.01 -3.95 -11.66
C ARG A 81 14.13 -3.86 -10.65
N LEU A 82 14.28 -4.88 -9.80
CA LEU A 82 15.33 -4.96 -8.78
C LEU A 82 16.72 -4.75 -9.43
N GLY A 83 17.04 -5.58 -10.41
CA GLY A 83 18.31 -5.49 -11.15
C GLY A 83 18.44 -4.26 -12.05
N CYS A 84 17.35 -3.61 -12.43
CA CYS A 84 17.41 -2.38 -13.22
C CYS A 84 17.64 -1.12 -12.37
N ILE A 85 16.99 -1.03 -11.20
CA ILE A 85 16.92 0.23 -10.45
C ILE A 85 17.90 0.27 -9.27
N GLU A 86 18.18 -0.86 -8.62
CA GLU A 86 19.10 -0.89 -7.48
C GLU A 86 20.52 -0.47 -7.86
N PRO A 87 21.09 -0.87 -9.01
CA PRO A 87 22.42 -0.40 -9.40
C PRO A 87 22.48 1.11 -9.63
N VAL A 88 21.38 1.71 -10.10
CA VAL A 88 21.28 3.17 -10.32
C VAL A 88 21.31 3.89 -8.98
N PHE A 89 20.48 3.45 -8.03
CA PHE A 89 20.47 4.03 -6.68
C PHE A 89 21.79 3.77 -5.95
N GLY A 90 22.35 2.56 -6.02
CA GLY A 90 23.64 2.22 -5.44
C GLY A 90 24.77 3.11 -5.96
N ASN A 91 24.84 3.34 -7.26
CA ASN A 91 25.83 4.25 -7.83
C ASN A 91 25.66 5.70 -7.33
N ILE A 92 24.43 6.25 -7.40
CA ILE A 92 24.18 7.64 -6.98
C ILE A 92 24.44 7.83 -5.49
N THR A 93 23.92 6.93 -4.65
CA THR A 93 23.92 7.11 -3.19
C THR A 93 25.19 6.64 -2.51
N VAL A 94 25.71 5.46 -2.87
CA VAL A 94 26.86 4.84 -2.22
C VAL A 94 28.15 5.23 -2.92
N ASN A 95 28.26 5.00 -4.24
CA ASN A 95 29.52 5.24 -4.95
C ASN A 95 29.83 6.73 -5.10
N LYS A 96 28.81 7.56 -5.36
CA LYS A 96 28.97 9.02 -5.54
C LYS A 96 28.66 9.83 -4.29
N GLY A 97 28.19 9.20 -3.20
CA GLY A 97 27.88 9.87 -1.95
C GLY A 97 26.73 10.88 -2.01
N MET A 98 25.92 10.89 -3.08
CA MET A 98 24.81 11.83 -3.27
C MET A 98 23.53 11.35 -2.56
N ASN A 99 23.64 11.08 -1.27
CA ASN A 99 22.58 10.48 -0.44
C ASN A 99 21.70 11.51 0.29
N LYS A 100 21.95 12.81 0.11
CA LYS A 100 21.22 13.90 0.75
C LYS A 100 20.82 14.96 -0.28
N LEU A 101 19.59 15.46 -0.12
CA LEU A 101 19.12 16.63 -0.84
C LEU A 101 19.41 17.86 0.01
N THR A 102 20.11 18.83 -0.57
CA THR A 102 20.62 20.01 0.15
C THR A 102 19.73 21.23 -0.05
N LEU A 103 18.81 21.19 -1.03
CA LEU A 103 17.91 22.30 -1.35
C LEU A 103 16.54 22.13 -0.69
N ARG A 104 15.87 23.25 -0.42
CA ARG A 104 14.49 23.28 0.11
C ARG A 104 13.50 23.69 -0.97
N GLY A 105 12.38 22.97 -1.04
CA GLY A 105 11.30 23.21 -1.99
C GLY A 105 11.32 22.22 -3.16
N GLN A 106 10.12 21.76 -3.56
CA GLN A 106 9.94 20.68 -4.53
C GLN A 106 10.65 20.94 -5.86
N VAL A 107 10.56 22.16 -6.39
CA VAL A 107 11.18 22.53 -7.67
C VAL A 107 12.71 22.39 -7.60
N LYS A 108 13.33 22.90 -6.53
CA LYS A 108 14.78 22.87 -6.35
C LYS A 108 15.29 21.45 -6.10
N VAL A 109 14.60 20.70 -5.24
CA VAL A 109 14.89 19.29 -4.98
C VAL A 109 14.78 18.45 -6.25
N ASN A 110 13.76 18.69 -7.09
CA ASN A 110 13.60 17.98 -8.35
C ASN A 110 14.75 18.26 -9.31
N ALA A 111 15.17 19.53 -9.44
CA ALA A 111 16.33 19.89 -10.25
C ALA A 111 17.62 19.22 -9.75
N GLN A 112 17.85 19.20 -8.43
CA GLN A 112 18.99 18.51 -7.81
C GLN A 112 18.97 17.00 -8.13
N TRP A 113 17.82 16.34 -7.99
CA TRP A 113 17.68 14.93 -8.31
C TRP A 113 17.89 14.61 -9.79
N GLN A 114 17.40 15.46 -10.69
CA GLN A 114 17.63 15.34 -12.12
C GLN A 114 19.12 15.48 -12.47
N LEU A 115 19.84 16.39 -11.79
CA LEU A 115 21.29 16.52 -11.95
C LEU A 115 22.03 15.26 -11.50
N TYR A 116 21.63 14.64 -10.38
CA TYR A 116 22.21 13.37 -9.92
C TYR A 116 22.00 12.24 -10.92
N CYS A 117 20.78 12.14 -11.48
CA CYS A 117 20.48 11.20 -12.55
C CYS A 117 21.30 11.47 -13.82
N LEU A 118 21.51 12.74 -14.18
CA LEU A 118 22.32 13.13 -15.34
C LEU A 118 23.77 12.63 -15.19
N VAL A 119 24.38 12.85 -14.02
CA VAL A 119 25.74 12.38 -13.72
C VAL A 119 25.84 10.87 -13.86
N HIS A 120 24.87 10.12 -13.32
CA HIS A 120 24.80 8.68 -13.50
C HIS A 120 24.71 8.28 -14.99
N ASN A 121 23.84 8.92 -15.76
CA ASN A 121 23.64 8.61 -17.17
C ASN A 121 24.88 8.91 -18.03
N ILE A 122 25.57 10.03 -17.79
CA ILE A 122 26.80 10.40 -18.50
C ILE A 122 27.91 9.38 -18.24
N GLU A 123 28.08 8.94 -16.99
CA GLU A 123 29.04 7.89 -16.65
C GLU A 123 28.75 6.58 -17.37
N LYS A 124 27.47 6.17 -17.41
CA LYS A 124 27.05 4.99 -18.18
C LYS A 124 27.29 5.11 -19.67
N LEU A 125 27.29 6.32 -20.24
CA LEU A 125 27.59 6.55 -21.66
C LEU A 125 29.09 6.49 -21.93
N ARG A 126 29.92 7.07 -21.05
CA ARG A 126 31.38 6.99 -21.15
C ARG A 126 31.89 5.55 -21.13
N GLU A 127 31.34 4.72 -20.24
CA GLU A 127 31.77 3.32 -20.04
C GLU A 127 31.22 2.34 -21.09
N ARG A 128 30.39 2.81 -22.02
CA ARG A 128 29.82 2.00 -23.11
C ARG A 128 30.56 2.18 -24.44
N VAL A 129 31.56 3.05 -24.48
CA VAL A 129 32.57 3.15 -25.56
C VAL A 129 33.75 2.29 -25.15
#